data_AF-A0A378INT7-F1
#
_entry.id   AF-A0A378INT7-F1
#
_cell.length_a   1.000
_cell.length_b   1.000
_cell.length_c   1.000
_cell.angle_alpha   90.00
_cell.angle_beta   90.00
_cell.angle_gamma   90.00
#
_symmetry.space_group_name_H-M   'P 1'
#
loop_
_entity.id
_entity.type
_entity.pdbx_description
1 polymer ?
#
loop_
_entity_poly.entity_id
_entity_poly.type
_entity_poly.pdbx_seq_one_letter_code
_entity_poly.pdbx_strand_id
1 'polypeptide(L)'
;MYIKVATERLFRIFAQGIILMWALWISIVFLTDFCNLMVGFGLLPANFPASSHNLDWIHRFFKLYRLDNDLLCLILFSIINLWVMIIAVLYWRAFISYYTCGNYYVYRTLQAFILNTALFGCFLVADEIFIQYQAGHSHINMLLYIFTSLIAFLYLLDKKHQKSSLMS
;
A
#
# COMPACT_ATOMS: atom_id res chain seq x y z
N MET A 1 -15.65 23.77 26.63
CA MET A 1 -14.55 24.16 25.72
C MET A 1 -13.47 23.08 25.64
N TYR A 2 -12.97 22.54 26.77
CA TYR A 2 -11.94 21.48 26.83
C TYR A 2 -12.28 20.18 26.07
N ILE A 3 -13.49 19.64 26.23
CA ILE A 3 -13.92 18.41 25.53
C ILE A 3 -13.82 18.56 24.00
N LYS A 4 -14.10 19.76 23.48
CA LYS A 4 -14.09 20.04 22.03
C LYS A 4 -12.68 20.03 21.44
N VAL A 5 -11.68 20.53 22.17
CA VAL A 5 -10.28 20.56 21.73
C VAL A 5 -9.66 19.16 21.75
N ALA A 6 -10.01 18.36 22.76
CA ALA A 6 -9.55 16.98 22.88
C ALA A 6 -10.01 16.13 21.68
N THR A 7 -11.30 16.21 21.30
CA THR A 7 -11.85 15.42 20.18
C THR A 7 -11.19 15.74 18.84
N GLU A 8 -10.92 17.01 18.54
CA GLU A 8 -10.25 17.37 17.28
C GLU A 8 -8.82 16.85 17.20
N ARG A 9 -8.11 16.90 18.34
CA ARG A 9 -6.76 16.37 18.43
C ARG A 9 -6.77 14.86 18.19
N LEU A 10 -7.75 14.14 18.75
CA LEU A 10 -7.92 12.70 18.53
C LEU A 10 -8.22 12.36 17.07
N PHE A 11 -9.11 13.09 16.39
CA PHE A 11 -9.39 12.85 14.96
C PHE A 11 -8.15 13.07 14.08
N ARG A 12 -7.37 14.11 14.38
CA ARG A 12 -6.10 14.36 13.70
C ARG A 12 -5.09 13.24 13.92
N ILE A 13 -4.91 12.82 15.17
CA ILE A 13 -4.04 11.69 15.52
C ILE A 13 -4.47 10.43 14.79
N PHE A 14 -5.78 10.17 14.71
CA PHE A 14 -6.29 8.98 14.04
C PHE A 14 -6.05 9.02 12.52
N ALA A 15 -6.30 10.15 11.87
CA ALA A 15 -5.99 10.34 10.44
C ALA A 15 -4.49 10.18 10.14
N GLN A 16 -3.62 10.70 11.02
CA GLN A 16 -2.17 10.49 10.92
C GLN A 16 -1.79 9.02 11.11
N GLY A 17 -2.42 8.35 12.08
CA GLY A 17 -2.22 6.94 12.35
C GLY A 17 -2.52 6.07 11.13
N ILE A 18 -3.59 6.38 10.38
CA ILE A 18 -3.91 5.68 9.13
C ILE A 18 -2.77 5.83 8.11
N ILE A 19 -2.29 7.06 7.87
CA ILE A 19 -1.21 7.30 6.90
C ILE A 19 0.08 6.59 7.33
N LEU A 20 0.44 6.70 8.62
CA LEU A 20 1.66 6.10 9.16
C LEU A 20 1.62 4.57 9.12
N MET A 21 0.47 3.97 9.47
CA MET A 21 0.25 2.54 9.39
C MET A 21 0.48 2.05 7.96
N TRP A 22 -0.09 2.71 6.96
CA TRP A 22 0.13 2.36 5.55
C TRP A 22 1.58 2.58 5.10
N ALA A 23 2.23 3.66 5.53
CA ALA A 23 3.64 3.91 5.24
C ALA A 23 4.52 2.77 5.76
N LEU A 24 4.31 2.37 7.01
CA LEU A 24 5.06 1.28 7.65
C LEU A 24 4.77 -0.07 6.99
N TRP A 25 3.49 -0.39 6.80
CA TRP A 25 3.07 -1.66 6.21
C TRP A 25 3.65 -1.85 4.81
N ILE A 26 3.48 -0.88 3.91
CA ILE A 26 4.00 -0.96 2.54
C ILE A 26 5.54 -0.98 2.53
N SER A 27 6.19 -0.29 3.48
CA SER A 27 7.65 -0.38 3.62
C SER A 27 8.10 -1.79 3.99
N ILE A 28 7.39 -2.47 4.89
CA ILE A 28 7.67 -3.86 5.25
C ILE A 28 7.48 -4.76 4.03
N VAL A 29 6.35 -4.63 3.31
CA VAL A 29 6.07 -5.39 2.09
C VAL A 29 7.21 -5.22 1.08
N PHE A 30 7.59 -3.97 0.78
CA PHE A 30 8.72 -3.67 -0.10
C PHE A 30 10.02 -4.32 0.37
N LEU A 31 10.37 -4.20 1.65
CA LEU A 31 11.63 -4.75 2.17
C LEU A 31 11.66 -6.28 2.07
N THR A 32 10.56 -6.95 2.39
CA THR A 32 10.47 -8.41 2.29
C THR A 32 10.48 -8.90 0.84
N ASP A 33 9.82 -8.17 -0.07
CA ASP A 33 9.83 -8.47 -1.51
C ASP A 33 11.18 -8.16 -2.15
N PHE A 34 11.85 -7.10 -1.70
CA PHE A 34 13.22 -6.78 -2.11
C PHE A 34 14.21 -7.85 -1.67
N CYS A 35 14.09 -8.38 -0.45
CA CYS A 35 14.87 -9.53 -0.01
C CYS A 35 14.58 -10.76 -0.89
N ASN A 36 13.33 -10.99 -1.26
CA ASN A 36 12.97 -12.09 -2.15
C ASN A 36 13.56 -11.91 -3.56
N LEU A 37 13.60 -10.68 -4.10
CA LEU A 37 14.31 -10.37 -5.35
C LEU A 37 15.80 -10.67 -5.23
N MET A 38 16.45 -10.26 -4.14
CA MET A 38 17.87 -10.54 -3.91
C MET A 38 18.15 -12.05 -3.86
N VAL A 39 17.26 -12.84 -3.25
CA VAL A 39 17.34 -14.31 -3.33
C VAL A 39 17.20 -14.79 -4.78
N GLY A 40 16.23 -14.27 -5.54
CA GLY A 40 16.01 -14.62 -6.95
C GLY A 40 17.20 -14.28 -7.87
N PHE A 41 17.93 -13.21 -7.58
CA PHE A 41 19.17 -12.85 -8.28
C PHE A 41 20.41 -13.60 -7.76
N GLY A 42 20.28 -14.46 -6.75
CA GLY A 42 21.40 -15.19 -6.15
C GLY A 42 22.31 -14.34 -5.26
N LEU A 43 21.85 -13.16 -4.84
CA LEU A 43 22.59 -12.25 -3.94
C LEU A 43 22.40 -12.60 -2.45
N LEU A 44 21.34 -13.34 -2.12
CA LEU A 44 21.06 -13.84 -0.77
C LEU A 44 20.83 -15.36 -0.77
N PRO A 45 21.05 -16.05 0.36
CA PRO A 45 20.77 -17.48 0.50
C PRO A 45 19.29 -17.81 0.25
N ALA A 46 19.01 -18.98 -0.34
CA ALA A 46 17.64 -19.41 -0.66
C ALA A 46 16.71 -19.51 0.57
N ASN A 47 17.27 -19.69 1.77
CA ASN A 47 16.58 -19.79 3.04
C ASN A 47 16.60 -18.49 3.86
N PHE A 48 16.80 -17.34 3.21
CA PHE A 48 16.86 -16.05 3.91
C PHE A 48 15.51 -15.75 4.63
N PRO A 49 15.49 -15.60 5.96
CA PRO A 49 14.24 -15.60 6.73
C PRO A 49 13.27 -14.45 6.45
N ALA A 50 13.78 -13.31 5.98
CA ALA A 50 12.96 -12.13 5.69
C ALA A 50 12.47 -12.08 4.22
N SER A 51 12.64 -13.17 3.46
CA SER A 51 12.08 -13.30 2.11
C SER A 51 10.58 -13.53 2.20
N SER A 52 9.80 -12.76 1.44
CA SER A 52 8.34 -12.91 1.39
C SER A 52 7.88 -14.20 0.69
N HIS A 53 8.73 -14.83 -0.12
CA HIS A 53 8.36 -15.95 -1.01
C HIS A 53 7.26 -15.59 -2.04
N ASN A 54 7.02 -14.30 -2.29
CA ASN A 54 6.09 -13.82 -3.30
C ASN A 54 6.56 -14.08 -4.74
N LEU A 55 7.87 -14.16 -4.98
CA LEU A 55 8.43 -14.53 -6.28
C LEU A 55 8.03 -15.97 -6.67
N ASP A 56 7.95 -16.88 -5.70
CA ASP A 56 7.55 -18.28 -5.94
C ASP A 56 6.13 -18.36 -6.50
N TRP A 57 5.26 -17.44 -6.10
CA TRP A 57 3.92 -17.32 -6.67
C TRP A 57 3.99 -16.94 -8.14
N ILE A 58 4.80 -15.95 -8.53
CA ILE A 58 5.02 -15.56 -9.95
C ILE A 58 5.52 -16.73 -10.79
N HIS A 59 6.49 -17.50 -10.30
CA HIS A 59 6.93 -18.70 -11.01
C HIS A 59 5.82 -19.74 -11.16
N ARG A 60 4.99 -19.96 -10.12
CA ARG A 60 3.84 -20.87 -10.20
C ARG A 60 2.82 -20.39 -11.23
N PHE A 61 2.52 -19.10 -11.25
CA PHE A 61 1.61 -18.48 -12.22
C PHE A 61 2.08 -18.72 -13.66
N PHE A 62 3.35 -18.44 -13.96
CA PHE A 62 3.88 -18.56 -15.33
C PHE A 62 4.02 -20.02 -15.79
N LYS A 63 4.30 -20.94 -14.86
CA LYS A 63 4.35 -22.38 -15.15
C LYS A 63 3.00 -22.94 -15.62
N LEU A 64 1.88 -22.43 -15.10
CA LEU A 64 0.54 -22.87 -15.54
C LEU A 64 0.30 -22.64 -17.04
N TYR A 65 0.90 -21.60 -17.60
CA TYR A 65 0.75 -21.21 -19.00
C TYR A 65 1.96 -21.58 -19.87
N ARG A 66 2.90 -22.39 -19.35
CA ARG A 66 4.15 -22.77 -20.05
C ARG A 66 5.00 -21.57 -20.48
N LEU A 67 5.00 -20.51 -19.68
CA LEU A 67 5.82 -19.32 -19.83
C LEU A 67 6.96 -19.32 -18.80
N ASP A 68 7.51 -20.49 -18.47
CA ASP A 68 8.53 -20.69 -17.44
C ASP A 68 9.88 -20.10 -17.83
N ASN A 69 9.96 -18.77 -17.73
CA ASN A 69 11.17 -18.00 -17.93
C ASN A 69 11.50 -17.24 -16.64
N ASP A 70 12.59 -17.63 -16.00
CA ASP A 70 13.01 -17.05 -14.72
C ASP A 70 13.33 -15.57 -14.85
N LEU A 71 13.95 -15.16 -15.95
CA LEU A 71 14.26 -13.76 -16.21
C LEU A 71 12.97 -12.92 -16.31
N LEU A 72 11.94 -13.45 -16.97
CA LEU A 72 10.65 -12.77 -17.09
C LEU A 72 9.96 -12.62 -15.72
N CYS A 73 10.01 -13.66 -14.89
CA CYS A 73 9.49 -13.62 -13.52
C CYS A 73 10.22 -12.57 -12.67
N LEU A 74 11.55 -12.51 -12.76
CA LEU A 74 12.38 -11.53 -12.05
C LEU A 74 12.10 -10.10 -12.52
N ILE A 75 11.93 -9.87 -13.83
CA ILE A 75 11.59 -8.55 -14.38
C ILE A 75 10.21 -8.11 -13.87
N LEU A 76 9.20 -8.97 -13.97
CA LEU A 76 7.85 -8.65 -13.52
C LEU A 76 7.81 -8.36 -12.02
N PHE A 77 8.47 -9.20 -11.22
CA PHE A 77 8.54 -8.99 -9.77
C PHE A 77 9.32 -7.72 -9.41
N SER A 78 10.35 -7.37 -10.17
CA SER A 78 11.08 -6.10 -10.01
C SER A 78 10.19 -4.89 -10.29
N ILE A 79 9.34 -4.95 -11.33
CA ILE A 79 8.38 -3.89 -11.64
C ILE A 79 7.37 -3.72 -10.50
N ILE A 80 6.82 -4.84 -10.00
CA ILE A 80 5.89 -4.83 -8.86
C ILE A 80 6.58 -4.23 -7.62
N ASN A 81 7.78 -4.69 -7.29
CA ASN A 81 8.50 -4.19 -6.12
C ASN A 81 8.86 -2.71 -6.23
N LEU A 82 9.22 -2.23 -7.43
CA LEU A 82 9.43 -0.80 -7.68
C LEU A 82 8.13 0.00 -7.49
N TRP A 83 6.99 -0.54 -7.92
CA TRP A 83 5.68 0.08 -7.70
C TRP A 83 5.37 0.19 -6.19
N VAL A 84 5.59 -0.89 -5.42
CA VAL A 84 5.42 -0.90 -3.96
C VAL A 84 6.34 0.13 -3.29
N MET A 85 7.59 0.25 -3.74
CA MET A 85 8.52 1.27 -3.26
C MET A 85 7.98 2.69 -3.47
N ILE A 86 7.45 2.99 -4.66
CA ILE A 86 6.86 4.30 -4.96
C ILE A 86 5.67 4.57 -4.02
N ILE A 87 4.81 3.58 -3.79
CA ILE A 87 3.68 3.70 -2.85
C ILE A 87 4.19 4.02 -1.44
N ALA A 88 5.21 3.31 -0.94
CA ALA A 88 5.82 3.60 0.38
C ALA A 88 6.32 5.04 0.45
N VAL A 89 7.06 5.50 -0.56
CA VAL A 89 7.58 6.87 -0.64
C VAL A 89 6.43 7.89 -0.63
N LEU A 90 5.34 7.64 -1.35
CA LEU A 90 4.18 8.54 -1.37
C LEU A 90 3.48 8.61 0.00
N TYR A 91 3.32 7.50 0.71
CA TYR A 91 2.76 7.50 2.06
C TYR A 91 3.66 8.24 3.06
N TRP A 92 4.98 8.02 3.03
CA TRP A 92 5.92 8.80 3.84
C TRP A 92 5.89 10.29 3.50
N ARG A 93 5.82 10.62 2.20
CA ARG A 93 5.70 12.01 1.74
C ARG A 93 4.40 12.66 2.20
N ALA A 94 3.30 11.92 2.25
CA ALA A 94 2.02 12.37 2.79
C ALA A 94 2.10 12.58 4.31
N PHE A 95 2.73 11.65 5.03
CA PHE A 95 2.92 11.73 6.48
C PHE A 95 3.77 12.94 6.87
N ILE A 96 4.92 13.16 6.21
CA ILE A 96 5.79 14.32 6.46
C ILE A 96 5.07 15.62 6.09
N SER A 97 4.35 15.64 4.96
CA SER A 97 3.60 16.82 4.49
C SER A 97 2.57 17.33 5.50
N TYR A 98 2.07 16.44 6.37
CA TYR A 98 1.16 16.84 7.43
C TYR A 98 1.82 17.88 8.35
N TYR A 99 3.10 17.70 8.67
CA TYR A 99 3.84 18.58 9.57
C TYR A 99 4.42 19.81 8.86
N THR A 100 4.69 19.70 7.55
CA THR A 100 5.44 20.73 6.82
C THR A 100 4.61 21.61 5.89
N CYS A 101 3.46 21.15 5.39
CA CYS A 101 2.77 21.80 4.25
C CYS A 101 1.26 22.02 4.46
N GLY A 102 0.79 22.13 5.70
CA GLY A 102 -0.60 22.49 6.00
C GLY A 102 -1.60 21.53 5.33
N ASN A 103 -2.51 22.04 4.49
CA ASN A 103 -3.55 21.23 3.82
C ASN A 103 -3.06 20.39 2.62
N TYR A 104 -1.82 20.57 2.15
CA TYR A 104 -1.31 19.83 0.98
C TYR A 104 -1.11 18.33 1.25
N TYR A 105 -1.08 17.92 2.52
CA TYR A 105 -1.03 16.51 2.90
C TYR A 105 -2.22 15.69 2.40
N VAL A 106 -3.41 16.31 2.26
CA VAL A 106 -4.63 15.63 1.78
C VAL A 106 -4.39 15.14 0.35
N TYR A 107 -3.92 16.03 -0.52
CA TYR A 107 -3.60 15.69 -1.91
C TYR A 107 -2.57 14.56 -2.00
N ARG A 108 -1.48 14.65 -1.22
CA ARG A 108 -0.44 13.60 -1.19
C ARG A 108 -0.96 12.27 -0.65
N THR A 109 -1.86 12.31 0.33
CA THR A 109 -2.51 11.12 0.88
C THR A 109 -3.36 10.44 -0.19
N LEU A 110 -4.17 11.21 -0.93
CA LEU A 110 -4.97 10.68 -2.02
C LEU A 110 -4.12 10.06 -3.14
N GLN A 111 -3.00 10.69 -3.51
CA GLN A 111 -2.06 10.11 -4.48
C GLN A 111 -1.54 8.75 -4.04
N ALA A 112 -1.15 8.61 -2.76
CA ALA A 112 -0.68 7.35 -2.22
C ALA A 112 -1.77 6.27 -2.25
N PHE A 113 -2.99 6.62 -1.82
CA PHE A 113 -4.14 5.70 -1.86
C PHE A 113 -4.49 5.29 -3.29
N ILE A 114 -4.54 6.22 -4.24
CA ILE A 114 -4.85 5.90 -5.65
C ILE A 114 -3.83 4.92 -6.21
N LEU A 115 -2.54 5.16 -5.98
CA LEU A 115 -1.49 4.28 -6.50
C LEU A 115 -1.52 2.89 -5.83
N ASN A 116 -1.84 2.83 -4.54
CA ASN A 116 -2.01 1.58 -3.80
C ASN A 116 -3.23 0.79 -4.30
N THR A 117 -4.37 1.45 -4.47
CA THR A 117 -5.57 0.83 -5.05
C THR A 117 -5.32 0.33 -6.47
N ALA A 118 -4.59 1.09 -7.29
CA ALA A 118 -4.26 0.69 -8.66
C ALA A 118 -3.44 -0.60 -8.70
N LEU A 119 -2.42 -0.73 -7.82
CA LEU A 119 -1.61 -1.94 -7.72
C LEU A 119 -2.47 -3.17 -7.39
N PHE A 120 -3.29 -3.10 -6.35
CA PHE A 120 -4.16 -4.22 -5.97
C PHE A 120 -5.29 -4.47 -6.98
N GLY A 121 -5.75 -3.44 -7.69
CA GLY A 121 -6.65 -3.59 -8.82
C GLY A 121 -6.01 -4.38 -9.96
N CYS A 122 -4.74 -4.11 -10.28
CA CYS A 122 -3.98 -4.92 -11.24
C CYS A 122 -3.82 -6.37 -10.79
N PHE A 123 -3.57 -6.63 -9.51
CA PHE A 123 -3.52 -7.99 -8.98
C PHE A 123 -4.84 -8.72 -9.11
N LEU A 124 -5.97 -8.07 -8.80
CA LEU A 124 -7.30 -8.67 -8.95
C LEU A 124 -7.62 -9.01 -10.41
N VAL A 125 -7.29 -8.12 -11.34
CA VAL A 125 -7.43 -8.38 -12.78
C VAL A 125 -6.52 -9.55 -13.21
N ALA A 126 -5.29 -9.60 -12.71
CA ALA A 126 -4.38 -10.71 -12.98
C ALA A 126 -4.92 -12.02 -12.42
N ASP A 127 -5.44 -12.05 -11.19
CA ASP A 127 -6.02 -13.25 -10.59
C ASP A 127 -7.18 -13.81 -11.43
N GLU A 128 -7.99 -12.95 -12.04
CA GLU A 128 -9.08 -13.37 -12.91
C GLU A 128 -8.57 -13.88 -14.26
N ILE A 129 -7.62 -13.17 -14.89
CA ILE A 129 -7.01 -13.61 -16.16
C ILE A 129 -6.31 -14.96 -16.00
N PHE A 130 -5.67 -15.19 -14.85
CA PHE A 130 -4.90 -16.38 -14.55
C PHE A 130 -5.65 -17.45 -13.74
N ILE A 131 -6.94 -17.23 -13.45
CA ILE A 131 -7.84 -18.18 -12.75
C ILE A 131 -7.26 -18.62 -11.38
N GLN A 132 -6.68 -17.68 -10.62
CA GLN A 132 -6.04 -17.95 -9.33
C GLN A 132 -6.87 -17.46 -8.13
N TYR A 133 -8.00 -18.13 -7.92
CA TYR A 133 -8.97 -17.76 -6.87
C TYR A 133 -8.44 -17.83 -5.42
N GLN A 134 -7.35 -18.57 -5.18
CA GLN A 134 -6.70 -18.62 -3.86
C GLN A 134 -6.04 -17.28 -3.48
N ALA A 135 -5.42 -16.59 -4.43
CA ALA A 135 -4.82 -15.27 -4.20
C ALA A 135 -5.88 -14.15 -4.21
N GLY A 136 -6.92 -14.30 -5.05
CA GLY A 136 -7.99 -13.32 -5.21
C GLY A 136 -8.69 -12.90 -3.92
N HIS A 137 -8.93 -13.85 -3.00
CA HIS A 137 -9.53 -13.53 -1.70
C HIS A 137 -8.66 -12.57 -0.87
N SER A 138 -7.34 -12.77 -0.89
CA SER A 138 -6.39 -11.92 -0.15
C SER A 138 -6.32 -10.52 -0.77
N HIS A 139 -6.27 -10.43 -2.11
CA HIS A 139 -6.23 -9.15 -2.81
C HIS A 139 -7.54 -8.35 -2.64
N ILE A 140 -8.71 -9.01 -2.64
CA ILE A 140 -10.00 -8.37 -2.35
C ILE A 140 -10.03 -7.81 -0.92
N ASN A 141 -9.61 -8.60 0.07
CA ASN A 141 -9.56 -8.15 1.46
C ASN A 141 -8.65 -6.93 1.62
N MET A 142 -7.52 -6.91 0.92
CA MET A 142 -6.60 -5.79 0.94
C MET A 142 -7.21 -4.54 0.30
N LEU A 143 -7.91 -4.66 -0.84
CA LEU A 143 -8.67 -3.55 -1.43
C LEU A 143 -9.72 -3.01 -0.46
N LEU A 144 -10.44 -3.89 0.25
CA LEU A 144 -11.41 -3.47 1.27
C LEU A 144 -10.72 -2.70 2.40
N TYR A 145 -9.56 -3.13 2.88
CA TYR A 145 -8.79 -2.39 3.88
C TYR A 145 -8.30 -1.03 3.38
N ILE A 146 -7.90 -0.93 2.11
CA ILE A 146 -7.51 0.33 1.47
C ILE A 146 -8.72 1.28 1.39
N PHE A 147 -9.86 0.81 0.89
CA PHE A 147 -11.06 1.62 0.77
C PHE A 147 -11.63 2.05 2.12
N THR A 148 -11.70 1.15 3.10
CA THR A 148 -12.16 1.49 4.46
C THR A 148 -11.25 2.50 5.13
N SER A 149 -9.92 2.36 4.97
CA SER A 149 -8.95 3.35 5.44
C SER A 149 -9.13 4.72 4.77
N LEU A 150 -9.36 4.74 3.45
CA LEU A 150 -9.58 5.97 2.70
C LEU A 150 -10.88 6.66 3.12
N ILE A 151 -11.97 5.90 3.26
CA ILE A 151 -13.27 6.43 3.72
C ILE A 151 -13.13 6.98 5.14
N ALA A 152 -12.47 6.25 6.05
CA ALA A 152 -12.21 6.72 7.40
C ALA A 152 -11.39 8.03 7.39
N PHE A 153 -10.34 8.09 6.58
CA PHE A 153 -9.53 9.30 6.42
C PHE A 153 -10.36 10.49 5.92
N LEU A 154 -11.17 10.29 4.87
CA LEU A 154 -12.04 11.33 4.31
C LEU A 154 -13.11 11.79 5.30
N TYR A 155 -13.71 10.87 6.05
CA TYR A 155 -14.69 11.19 7.09
C TYR A 155 -14.10 12.07 8.19
N LEU A 156 -12.88 11.75 8.64
CA LEU A 156 -12.16 12.55 9.64
C LEU A 156 -11.80 13.95 9.10
N LEU A 157 -11.57 14.06 7.79
CA LEU A 157 -11.32 15.33 7.10
C LEU A 157 -12.59 16.18 6.98
N ASP A 158 -13.72 15.61 6.58
CA ASP A 158 -14.99 16.33 6.42
C ASP A 158 -15.49 16.93 7.74
N LYS A 159 -15.35 16.17 8.84
CA LYS A 159 -15.64 16.67 10.20
C LYS A 159 -14.82 17.91 10.58
N LYS A 160 -13.63 18.10 10.00
CA LYS A 160 -12.84 19.32 10.16
C LYS A 160 -13.43 20.48 9.33
N HIS A 161 -13.85 20.23 8.09
CA HIS A 161 -14.33 21.25 7.16
C HIS A 161 -15.72 21.79 7.50
N GLN A 162 -16.71 20.93 7.77
CA GLN A 162 -18.06 21.34 8.18
C GLN A 162 -18.06 22.24 9.43
N LYS A 163 -17.03 22.11 10.27
CA LYS A 163 -16.90 22.92 11.48
C LYS A 163 -16.33 24.31 11.21
N SER A 164 -15.47 24.47 10.21
CA SER A 164 -14.93 25.79 9.84
C SER A 164 -16.00 26.72 9.29
N SER A 165 -17.01 26.17 8.59
CA SER A 165 -18.14 26.93 8.03
C SER A 165 -19.25 27.26 9.03
N LEU A 166 -19.29 26.61 10.20
CA LEU A 166 -20.23 26.93 11.30
C LEU A 166 -19.70 28.01 12.25
N MET A 167 -18.45 28.43 12.08
CA MET A 167 -17.78 29.43 12.91
C MET A 167 -17.48 30.75 12.18
N SER A 168 -17.80 30.82 10.88
CA SER A 168 -17.77 32.03 10.03
C SER A 168 -19.17 32.61 9.90
#